data_AF-A0A6P8ETK2-F1
#
_entry.id   AF-A0A6P8ETK2-F1
#
_cell.length_a   1.000
_cell.length_b   1.000
_cell.length_c   1.000
_cell.angle_alpha   90.00
_cell.angle_beta   90.00
_cell.angle_gamma   90.00
#
_symmetry.space_group_name_H-M   'P 1'
#
loop_
_entity.id
_entity.type
_entity.pdbx_description
1 polymer ?
#
loop_
_entity_poly.entity_id
_entity_poly.type
_entity_poly.pdbx_seq_one_letter_code
_entity_poly.pdbx_strand_id
1 'polypeptide(L)'
;MAGGAADCSFWECLLARQCRIYELRNKERISVAATSKLLANMVYQYKGMGLSMGTMVCGWDKRGPGLYYGDSEGNRVCGNLFAVGSSSMYACGVVDSGLRHDLTIEEACELGRRAIYQATYRDAYSCSQVNLYGEGWEIVSQEVILRLHQQYQGQTA
;
A
#
# COMPACT_ATOMS: atom_id res chain seq x y z
N MET A 1 1.37 4.00 3.64
CA MET A 1 1.94 4.48 4.91
C MET A 1 1.38 3.67 6.08
N ALA A 2 2.25 3.08 6.89
CA ALA A 2 1.89 2.45 8.17
C ALA A 2 3.05 2.66 9.18
N GLY A 3 2.74 2.88 10.45
CA GLY A 3 3.73 3.26 11.48
C GLY A 3 3.62 4.74 11.87
N GLY A 4 4.75 5.36 12.17
CA GLY A 4 4.83 6.79 12.49
C GLY A 4 4.44 7.66 11.29
N ALA A 5 3.39 8.47 11.44
CA ALA A 5 2.90 9.33 10.36
C ALA A 5 3.96 10.34 9.88
N ALA A 6 4.73 10.90 10.82
CA ALA A 6 5.84 11.81 10.52
C ALA A 6 6.96 11.09 9.76
N ASP A 7 7.36 9.90 10.22
CA ASP A 7 8.41 9.11 9.60
C ASP A 7 8.04 8.76 8.15
N CYS A 8 6.85 8.18 7.94
CA CYS A 8 6.39 7.81 6.59
C CYS A 8 6.35 9.03 5.67
N SER A 9 5.68 10.11 6.11
CA SER A 9 5.51 11.30 5.28
C SER A 9 6.85 11.92 4.89
N PHE A 10 7.78 12.02 5.85
CA PHE A 10 9.09 12.62 5.62
C PHE A 10 9.92 11.78 4.63
N TRP A 11 10.06 10.47 4.89
CA TRP A 11 10.89 9.59 4.07
C TRP A 11 10.31 9.36 2.67
N GLU A 12 8.99 9.28 2.53
CA GLU A 12 8.33 9.17 1.21
C GLU A 12 8.45 10.48 0.41
N CYS A 13 8.33 11.65 1.05
CA CYS A 13 8.60 12.94 0.38
C CYS A 13 10.06 13.05 -0.07
N LEU A 14 11.01 12.63 0.78
CA LEU A 14 12.43 12.63 0.43
C LEU A 14 12.70 11.67 -0.73
N LEU A 15 12.08 10.48 -0.72
CA LEU A 15 12.16 9.53 -1.81
C LEU A 15 11.65 10.14 -3.12
N ALA A 16 10.48 10.79 -3.11
CA ALA A 16 9.92 11.46 -4.28
C ALA A 16 10.89 12.51 -4.85
N ARG A 17 11.55 13.29 -3.98
CA ARG A 17 12.61 14.23 -4.39
C ARG A 17 13.79 13.51 -5.08
N GLN A 18 14.27 12.41 -4.52
CA GLN A 18 15.37 11.64 -5.12
C GLN A 18 14.97 11.03 -6.48
N CYS A 19 13.76 10.50 -6.59
CA CYS A 19 13.20 9.98 -7.85
C CYS A 19 13.15 11.08 -8.91
N ARG A 20 12.73 12.30 -8.55
CA ARG A 20 12.70 13.44 -9.49
C ARG A 20 14.09 13.86 -9.94
N ILE A 21 15.07 13.88 -9.03
CA ILE A 21 16.48 14.18 -9.39
C ILE A 21 17.03 13.10 -10.33
N TYR A 22 16.73 11.83 -10.07
CA TYR A 22 17.12 10.73 -10.94
C TYR A 22 16.57 10.90 -12.36
N GLU A 23 15.27 11.24 -12.47
CA GLU A 23 14.60 11.47 -13.76
C GLU A 23 15.26 12.60 -14.54
N LEU A 24 15.56 13.72 -13.89
CA LEU A 24 16.21 14.88 -14.54
C LEU A 24 17.64 14.57 -15.02
N ARG A 25 18.40 13.76 -14.27
CA ARG A 25 19.79 13.40 -14.63
C ARG A 25 19.86 12.42 -15.79
N ASN A 26 18.99 11.40 -15.76
CA ASN A 26 19.05 10.29 -16.71
C ASN A 26 18.09 10.46 -17.90
N LYS A 27 17.21 11.47 -17.85
CA LYS A 27 16.11 11.67 -18.81
C LYS A 27 15.18 10.45 -18.92
N GLU A 28 15.11 9.66 -17.85
CA GLU A 28 14.31 8.44 -17.75
C GLU A 28 13.77 8.28 -16.33
N ARG A 29 12.51 7.83 -16.22
CA ARG A 29 11.90 7.53 -14.91
C ARG A 29 12.62 6.38 -14.22
N ILE A 30 12.73 6.48 -12.90
CA ILE A 30 13.32 5.43 -12.06
C ILE A 30 12.43 4.18 -12.01
N SER A 31 13.04 2.99 -11.97
CA SER A 31 12.32 1.72 -11.81
C SER A 31 11.77 1.52 -10.40
N VAL A 32 10.72 0.72 -10.25
CA VAL A 32 10.11 0.44 -8.93
C VAL A 32 11.10 -0.28 -8.01
N ALA A 33 11.88 -1.18 -8.59
CA ALA A 33 12.93 -1.91 -7.90
C ALA A 33 14.03 -0.98 -7.35
N ALA A 34 14.44 0.04 -8.13
CA ALA A 34 15.44 1.01 -7.70
C ALA A 34 14.88 1.96 -6.64
N THR A 35 13.64 2.45 -6.81
CA THR A 35 12.95 3.31 -5.83
C THR A 35 12.84 2.63 -4.46
N SER A 36 12.40 1.36 -4.42
CA SER A 36 12.31 0.61 -3.16
C SER A 36 13.70 0.38 -2.52
N LYS A 37 14.75 0.18 -3.33
CA LYS A 37 16.11 0.02 -2.80
C LYS A 37 16.69 1.32 -2.25
N LEU A 38 16.41 2.46 -2.88
CA LEU A 38 16.79 3.78 -2.37
C LEU A 38 16.14 4.04 -1.01
N LEU A 39 14.85 3.77 -0.87
CA LEU A 39 14.14 3.94 0.40
C LEU A 39 14.76 3.08 1.51
N ALA A 40 14.95 1.78 1.25
CA ALA A 40 15.56 0.87 2.23
C ALA A 40 16.96 1.33 2.65
N ASN A 41 17.78 1.82 1.71
CA ASN A 41 19.11 2.33 2.01
C ASN A 41 19.09 3.62 2.85
N MET A 42 18.15 4.53 2.60
CA MET A 42 18.00 5.77 3.39
C MET A 42 17.61 5.45 4.83
N VAL A 43 16.61 4.59 5.02
CA VAL A 43 16.07 4.25 6.34
C VAL A 43 17.04 3.40 7.15
N TYR A 44 17.79 2.50 6.51
CA TYR A 44 18.79 1.66 7.19
C TYR A 44 19.88 2.47 7.90
N GLN A 45 20.18 3.70 7.46
CA GLN A 45 21.14 4.58 8.14
C GLN A 45 20.71 4.98 9.55
N TYR A 46 19.42 4.89 9.85
CA TYR A 46 18.80 5.24 11.12
C TYR A 46 18.30 4.01 11.88
N LYS A 47 18.80 2.81 11.53
CA LYS A 47 18.44 1.56 12.19
C LYS A 47 18.77 1.64 13.69
N GLY A 48 17.81 1.25 14.53
CA GLY A 48 17.94 1.28 15.98
C GLY A 48 17.71 2.67 16.62
N MET A 49 17.38 3.70 15.84
CA MET A 49 17.08 5.05 16.36
C MET A 49 15.59 5.30 16.63
N GLY A 50 14.76 4.24 16.61
CA GLY A 50 13.34 4.33 16.93
C GLY A 50 12.42 4.76 15.78
N LEU A 51 12.86 4.64 14.52
CA LEU A 51 11.99 4.85 13.36
C LEU A 51 10.89 3.79 13.30
N SER A 52 9.66 4.24 13.03
CA SER A 52 8.51 3.35 12.82
C SER A 52 7.96 3.59 11.42
N MET A 53 8.34 2.73 10.48
CA MET A 53 7.90 2.85 9.09
C MET A 53 7.67 1.47 8.49
N GLY A 54 6.49 1.26 7.92
CA GLY A 54 6.17 0.14 7.04
C GLY A 54 5.46 0.69 5.81
N THR A 55 6.09 0.59 4.65
CA THR A 55 5.53 1.16 3.42
C THR A 55 5.68 0.21 2.25
N MET A 56 4.79 0.40 1.28
CA MET A 56 4.74 -0.38 0.06
C MET A 56 5.01 0.56 -1.11
N VAL A 57 5.97 0.18 -1.95
CA VAL A 57 6.28 0.85 -3.20
C VAL A 57 5.64 0.03 -4.32
N CYS A 58 4.51 0.52 -4.81
CA CYS A 58 3.85 0.02 -6.01
C CYS A 58 4.22 0.88 -7.21
N GLY A 59 4.31 0.27 -8.38
CA GLY A 59 4.65 0.99 -9.61
C GLY A 59 4.55 0.10 -10.85
N TRP A 60 4.72 0.72 -12.01
CA TRP A 60 4.87 0.02 -13.28
C TRP A 60 6.15 0.51 -13.94
N ASP A 61 7.03 -0.42 -14.32
CA ASP A 61 8.27 -0.09 -15.00
C ASP A 61 8.46 -0.95 -16.26
N LYS A 62 9.66 -0.89 -16.85
CA LYS A 62 10.01 -1.65 -18.07
C LYS A 62 9.84 -3.18 -17.92
N ARG A 63 9.77 -3.70 -16.70
CA ARG A 63 9.58 -5.13 -16.40
C ARG A 63 8.13 -5.49 -16.07
N GLY A 64 7.22 -4.52 -16.11
CA GLY A 64 5.81 -4.70 -15.78
C GLY A 64 5.45 -4.18 -14.38
N PRO A 65 4.39 -4.74 -13.75
CA PRO A 65 3.96 -4.34 -12.42
C PRO A 65 4.99 -4.75 -11.36
N GLY A 66 5.33 -3.82 -10.48
CA GLY A 66 6.24 -4.04 -9.37
C GLY A 66 5.58 -3.67 -8.04
N LEU A 67 5.72 -4.55 -7.05
CA LEU A 67 5.25 -4.31 -5.70
C LEU A 67 6.33 -4.76 -4.70
N TYR A 68 6.78 -3.80 -3.89
CA TYR A 68 7.82 -4.00 -2.89
C TYR A 68 7.34 -3.52 -1.53
N TYR A 69 7.58 -4.33 -0.51
CA TYR A 69 7.46 -3.92 0.88
C TYR A 69 8.83 -3.52 1.43
N GLY A 70 8.87 -2.44 2.21
CA GLY A 70 10.04 -2.01 2.97
C GLY A 70 9.67 -1.49 4.35
N ASP A 71 10.56 -1.72 5.32
CA ASP A 71 10.35 -1.33 6.72
C ASP A 71 11.53 -0.58 7.35
N SER A 72 11.33 -0.11 8.59
CA SER A 72 12.34 0.60 9.37
C SER A 72 13.53 -0.25 9.81
N GLU A 73 13.44 -1.58 9.70
CA GLU A 73 14.54 -2.50 9.98
C GLU A 73 15.48 -2.69 8.78
N GLY A 74 15.12 -2.10 7.63
CA GLY A 74 15.83 -2.19 6.36
C GLY A 74 15.47 -3.44 5.55
N ASN A 75 14.39 -4.14 5.90
CA ASN A 75 13.90 -5.24 5.10
C ASN A 75 13.35 -4.69 3.79
N ARG A 76 13.54 -5.48 2.71
CA ARG A 76 13.00 -5.18 1.39
C ARG A 76 12.60 -6.46 0.70
N VAL A 77 11.30 -6.65 0.49
CA VAL A 77 10.74 -7.88 -0.08
C VAL A 77 9.91 -7.55 -1.31
N CYS A 78 10.06 -8.33 -2.38
CA CYS A 78 9.21 -8.27 -3.56
C CYS A 78 8.11 -9.32 -3.41
N GLY A 79 6.87 -9.01 -3.79
CA GLY A 79 5.76 -9.94 -3.67
C GLY A 79 4.53 -9.47 -4.43
N ASN A 80 3.53 -10.35 -4.54
CA ASN A 80 2.30 -10.07 -5.29
C ASN A 80 1.18 -9.53 -4.39
N LEU A 81 1.30 -9.73 -3.07
CA LEU A 81 0.30 -9.34 -2.08
C LEU A 81 1.03 -8.92 -0.80
N PHE A 82 0.61 -7.79 -0.23
CA PHE A 82 1.05 -7.34 1.08
C PHE A 82 -0.11 -6.68 1.82
N ALA A 83 -0.14 -6.84 3.13
CA ALA A 83 -0.98 -6.07 4.04
C ALA A 83 -0.12 -5.59 5.21
N VAL A 84 -0.22 -4.31 5.56
CA VAL A 84 0.64 -3.67 6.57
C VAL A 84 -0.23 -2.78 7.46
N GLY A 85 0.05 -2.80 8.77
CA GLY A 85 -0.70 -2.04 9.78
C GLY A 85 -1.32 -2.96 10.83
N SER A 86 -2.00 -2.36 11.83
CA SER A 86 -2.67 -3.07 12.93
C SER A 86 -3.73 -4.06 12.44
N SER A 87 -4.43 -3.72 11.35
CA SER A 87 -5.53 -4.51 10.78
C SER A 87 -5.11 -5.45 9.63
N SER A 88 -3.80 -5.59 9.38
CA SER A 88 -3.25 -6.41 8.29
C SER A 88 -3.74 -7.85 8.32
N MET A 89 -3.79 -8.50 9.50
CA MET A 89 -4.26 -9.89 9.64
C MET A 89 -5.73 -10.08 9.25
N TYR A 90 -6.58 -9.10 9.55
CA TYR A 90 -8.00 -9.15 9.15
C TYR A 90 -8.15 -8.97 7.63
N ALA A 91 -7.37 -8.07 7.03
CA ALA A 91 -7.37 -7.87 5.59
C ALA A 91 -6.88 -9.12 4.85
N CYS A 92 -5.79 -9.75 5.30
CA CYS A 92 -5.28 -10.99 4.70
C CYS A 92 -6.34 -12.09 4.67
N GLY A 93 -7.05 -12.32 5.78
CA GLY A 93 -8.07 -13.38 5.82
C GLY A 93 -9.19 -13.21 4.79
N VAL A 94 -9.57 -11.97 4.47
CA VAL A 94 -10.58 -11.70 3.44
C VAL A 94 -9.98 -11.83 2.04
N VAL A 95 -8.80 -11.26 1.82
CA VAL A 95 -8.15 -11.32 0.49
C VAL A 95 -7.85 -12.76 0.12
N ASP A 96 -7.25 -13.54 1.02
CA ASP A 96 -6.87 -14.93 0.76
C ASP A 96 -8.09 -15.81 0.42
N SER A 97 -9.28 -15.47 0.96
CA SER A 97 -10.52 -16.19 0.66
C SER A 97 -11.08 -15.93 -0.74
N GLY A 98 -10.75 -14.78 -1.34
CA GLY A 98 -11.35 -14.32 -2.60
C GLY A 98 -10.36 -14.12 -3.76
N LEU A 99 -9.05 -14.17 -3.49
CA LEU A 99 -8.02 -13.89 -4.47
C LEU A 99 -7.96 -14.98 -5.54
N ARG A 100 -8.07 -14.57 -6.81
CA ARG A 100 -7.81 -15.41 -7.98
C ARG A 100 -6.91 -14.66 -8.96
N HIS A 101 -6.14 -15.38 -9.76
CA HIS A 101 -5.24 -14.75 -10.74
C HIS A 101 -5.97 -14.14 -11.94
N ASP A 102 -7.22 -14.51 -12.15
CA ASP A 102 -8.08 -14.15 -13.29
C ASP A 102 -9.21 -13.19 -12.90
N LEU A 103 -9.04 -12.41 -11.83
CA LEU A 103 -10.02 -11.40 -11.42
C LEU A 103 -10.15 -10.29 -12.47
N THR A 104 -11.38 -9.84 -12.72
CA THR A 104 -11.58 -8.56 -13.43
C THR A 104 -11.16 -7.38 -12.55
N ILE A 105 -10.99 -6.20 -13.16
CA ILE A 105 -10.64 -4.99 -12.43
C ILE A 105 -11.70 -4.68 -11.37
N GLU A 106 -12.98 -4.84 -11.70
CA GLU A 106 -14.11 -4.61 -10.81
C GLU A 106 -14.13 -5.60 -9.64
N GLU A 107 -13.88 -6.90 -9.93
CA GLU A 107 -13.81 -7.93 -8.89
C GLU A 107 -12.63 -7.69 -7.93
N ALA A 108 -11.46 -7.31 -8.46
CA ALA A 108 -10.29 -6.97 -7.64
C ALA A 108 -10.54 -5.73 -6.77
N CYS A 109 -11.19 -4.70 -7.33
CA CYS A 109 -11.59 -3.50 -6.60
C CYS A 109 -12.56 -3.83 -5.46
N GLU A 110 -13.55 -4.68 -5.73
CA GLU A 110 -14.52 -5.12 -4.72
C GLU A 110 -13.87 -5.97 -3.63
N LEU A 111 -12.96 -6.89 -3.98
CA LEU A 111 -12.21 -7.68 -3.00
C LEU A 111 -11.39 -6.78 -2.08
N GLY A 112 -10.67 -5.80 -2.64
CA GLY A 112 -9.89 -4.83 -1.87
C GLY A 112 -10.77 -3.97 -0.95
N ARG A 113 -11.89 -3.46 -1.45
CA ARG A 113 -12.87 -2.69 -0.68
C ARG A 113 -13.42 -3.49 0.49
N ARG A 114 -13.83 -4.75 0.24
CA ARG A 114 -14.38 -5.65 1.26
C ARG A 114 -13.34 -6.03 2.30
N ALA A 115 -12.08 -6.25 1.90
CA ALA A 115 -10.99 -6.55 2.83
C ALA A 115 -10.75 -5.42 3.82
N ILE A 116 -10.66 -4.17 3.34
CA ILE A 116 -10.48 -3.01 4.22
C ILE A 116 -11.72 -2.78 5.10
N TYR A 117 -12.92 -2.92 4.54
CA TYR A 117 -14.15 -2.81 5.33
C TYR A 117 -14.18 -3.78 6.52
N GLN A 118 -13.92 -5.07 6.29
CA GLN A 118 -13.89 -6.07 7.36
C GLN A 118 -12.75 -5.81 8.37
N ALA A 119 -11.59 -5.37 7.87
CA ALA A 119 -10.46 -4.99 8.70
C ALA A 119 -10.82 -3.83 9.65
N THR A 120 -11.48 -2.79 9.14
CA THR A 120 -11.96 -1.64 9.93
C THR A 120 -13.11 -1.98 10.87
N TYR A 121 -13.92 -2.99 10.53
CA TYR A 121 -15.00 -3.44 11.41
C TYR A 121 -14.48 -4.16 12.67
N ARG A 122 -13.29 -4.77 12.59
CA ARG A 122 -12.68 -5.52 13.70
C ARG A 122 -11.60 -4.75 14.45
N ASP A 123 -10.80 -3.93 13.76
CA ASP A 123 -9.70 -3.17 14.37
C ASP A 123 -10.15 -1.77 14.80
N ALA A 124 -9.97 -1.45 16.09
CA ALA A 124 -10.35 -0.16 16.66
C ALA A 124 -9.51 1.02 16.15
N TYR A 125 -8.30 0.77 15.64
CA TYR A 125 -7.40 1.82 15.13
C TYR A 125 -7.55 2.09 13.63
N SER A 126 -8.41 1.34 12.94
CA SER A 126 -8.66 1.47 11.50
C SER A 126 -10.08 1.98 11.24
N CYS A 127 -10.23 3.18 10.68
CA CYS A 127 -11.55 3.78 10.48
C CYS A 127 -11.59 4.83 9.35
N SER A 128 -12.65 5.64 9.31
CA SER A 128 -12.91 6.73 8.35
C SER A 128 -13.37 6.27 6.95
N GLN A 129 -12.44 6.06 6.02
CA GLN A 129 -12.72 5.97 4.59
C GLN A 129 -11.78 4.98 3.91
N VAL A 130 -12.31 4.26 2.91
CA VAL A 130 -11.52 3.40 2.03
C VAL A 130 -11.14 4.21 0.79
N ASN A 131 -9.85 4.43 0.59
CA ASN A 131 -9.30 5.06 -0.60
C ASN A 131 -8.73 3.98 -1.52
N LEU A 132 -9.32 3.81 -2.69
CA LEU A 132 -8.96 2.78 -3.65
C LEU A 132 -8.29 3.39 -4.88
N TYR A 133 -7.12 2.86 -5.22
CA TYR A 133 -6.35 3.23 -6.41
C TYR A 133 -6.32 2.05 -7.38
N GLY A 134 -6.49 2.34 -8.67
CA GLY A 134 -6.59 1.33 -9.72
C GLY A 134 -5.52 1.48 -10.79
N GLU A 135 -5.87 1.07 -12.01
CA GLU A 135 -4.99 1.16 -13.18
C GLU A 135 -4.51 2.60 -13.39
N GLY A 136 -3.24 2.78 -13.77
CA GLY A 136 -2.66 4.11 -13.97
C GLY A 136 -2.51 4.97 -12.70
N TRP A 137 -2.72 4.38 -11.51
CA TRP A 137 -2.74 5.09 -10.21
C TRP A 137 -3.93 6.04 -10.06
N GLU A 138 -5.00 5.84 -10.83
CA GLU A 138 -6.21 6.64 -10.74
C GLU A 138 -6.99 6.30 -9.46
N ILE A 139 -7.63 7.32 -8.89
CA ILE A 139 -8.52 7.15 -7.75
C ILE A 139 -9.81 6.51 -8.25
N VAL A 140 -10.03 5.24 -7.92
CA VAL A 140 -11.23 4.49 -8.32
C VAL A 140 -12.40 4.88 -7.45
N SER A 141 -12.21 4.91 -6.13
CA SER A 141 -13.24 5.33 -5.19
C SER A 141 -12.68 5.85 -3.87
N GLN A 142 -13.47 6.68 -3.20
CA GLN A 142 -13.21 7.15 -1.84
C GLN A 142 -14.50 7.00 -1.04
N GLU A 143 -14.67 5.89 -0.33
CA GLU A 143 -15.96 5.51 0.27
C GLU A 143 -15.89 5.48 1.78
N VAL A 144 -16.82 6.20 2.43
CA VAL A 144 -16.91 6.24 3.89
C VAL A 144 -17.42 4.88 4.39
N ILE A 145 -16.77 4.34 5.42
CA ILE A 145 -17.04 2.99 5.96
C ILE A 145 -18.51 2.83 6.37
N LEU A 146 -19.16 3.89 6.88
CA LEU A 146 -20.57 3.87 7.24
C LEU A 146 -21.49 3.54 6.04
N ARG A 147 -21.18 4.06 4.85
CA ARG A 147 -21.96 3.75 3.63
C ARG A 147 -21.73 2.30 3.19
N LEU A 148 -20.49 1.84 3.26
CA LEU A 148 -20.15 0.44 3.00
C LEU A 148 -20.85 -0.51 3.98
N HIS A 149 -20.96 -0.13 5.25
CA HIS A 149 -21.68 -0.91 6.25
C HIS A 149 -23.15 -1.11 5.88
N GLN A 150 -23.84 -0.04 5.50
CA GLN A 150 -25.24 -0.09 5.06
C GLN A 150 -25.41 -0.97 3.81
N GLN A 151 -24.49 -0.85 2.85
CA GLN A 151 -24.50 -1.64 1.62
C GLN A 151 -24.29 -3.14 1.90
N TYR A 152 -23.29 -3.51 2.70
CA TYR A 152 -23.00 -4.91 2.98
C TYR A 152 -23.98 -5.56 3.97
N GLN A 153 -24.58 -4.79 4.89
CA GLN A 153 -25.67 -5.31 5.71
C GLN A 153 -26.88 -5.70 4.86
N GLY A 154 -27.24 -4.89 3.87
CA GLY A 154 -28.36 -5.18 2.96
C GLY A 154 -28.14 -6.41 2.06
N GLN A 155 -26.90 -6.83 1.84
CA GLN A 155 -26.56 -8.03 1.06
C GLN A 155 -26.60 -9.33 1.88
N THR A 156 -26.66 -9.23 3.21
CA THR A 156 -26.66 -10.39 4.12
C THR A 156 -28.09 -10.76 4.57
N ALA A 157 -29.11 -10.13 3.99
CA ALA A 157 -30.53 -10.36 4.23
C ALA A 157 -31.19 -11.14 3.09
#